data_AF-A0A937WJ47-F1
#
_entry.id   AF-A0A937WJ47-F1
#
_cell.length_a   1.000
_cell.length_b   1.000
_cell.length_c   1.000
_cell.angle_alpha   90.00
_cell.angle_beta   90.00
_cell.angle_gamma   90.00
#
_symmetry.space_group_name_H-M   'P 1'
#
loop_
_entity.id
_entity.type
_entity.pdbx_description
1 polymer ?
#
loop_
_entity_poly.entity_id
_entity_poly.type
_entity_poly.pdbx_seq_one_letter_code
_entity_poly.pdbx_strand_id
1 'polypeptide(L)'
;MGRPKVKPSESALDKMLGEASWLLSHAEALADYGRKEEVLGELQRAAKCEEQVACWLDAAKREKEAGVHRVSAASCYEQLGEYARAVTLLRAALSAPLPDDYQRGVEQQITRCLAQAHKELRRASSRTRCKSVEPDLSGQAAATS
;
A
#
# COMPACT_ATOMS: atom_id res chain seq x y z
N MET A 1 -38.54 11.67 -12.34
CA MET A 1 -37.50 10.73 -12.80
C MET A 1 -36.68 10.26 -11.60
N GLY A 2 -37.14 9.24 -10.88
CA GLY A 2 -36.38 8.66 -9.78
C GLY A 2 -35.29 7.77 -10.35
N ARG A 3 -34.02 8.14 -10.18
CA ARG A 3 -32.91 7.23 -10.51
C ARG A 3 -33.05 5.98 -9.62
N PRO A 4 -33.04 4.76 -10.18
CA PRO A 4 -33.00 3.58 -9.35
C PRO A 4 -31.70 3.63 -8.54
N LYS A 5 -31.83 3.76 -7.21
CA LYS A 5 -30.75 3.42 -6.28
C LYS A 5 -30.56 1.92 -6.43
N VAL A 6 -29.73 1.53 -7.40
CA VAL A 6 -29.22 0.16 -7.50
C VAL A 6 -28.40 0.00 -6.24
N LYS A 7 -29.02 -0.59 -5.20
CA LYS A 7 -28.27 -1.18 -4.11
C LYS A 7 -27.28 -2.11 -4.79
N PRO A 8 -25.98 -1.85 -4.69
CA PRO A 8 -25.04 -2.78 -5.22
C PRO A 8 -25.29 -4.12 -4.55
N SER A 9 -25.54 -5.17 -5.33
CA SER A 9 -26.01 -6.44 -4.77
C SER A 9 -24.93 -7.00 -3.85
N GLU A 10 -25.33 -7.47 -2.66
CA GLU A 10 -24.41 -8.12 -1.69
C GLU A 10 -23.57 -9.22 -2.36
N SER A 11 -24.11 -9.87 -3.39
CA SER A 11 -23.40 -10.83 -4.24
C SER A 11 -22.16 -10.29 -4.96
N ALA A 12 -22.11 -9.01 -5.30
CA ALA A 12 -20.94 -8.38 -5.89
C ALA A 12 -19.84 -8.16 -4.84
N LEU A 13 -20.23 -7.79 -3.61
CA LEU A 13 -19.32 -7.66 -2.49
C LEU A 13 -18.74 -9.02 -2.09
N ASP A 14 -19.57 -10.07 -1.99
CA ASP A 14 -19.11 -11.44 -1.72
C ASP A 14 -18.13 -11.93 -2.79
N LYS A 15 -18.38 -11.62 -4.05
CA LYS A 15 -17.45 -11.95 -5.14
C LYS A 15 -16.11 -11.23 -4.98
N MET A 16 -16.11 -9.93 -4.67
CA MET A 16 -14.87 -9.17 -4.45
C MET A 16 -14.10 -9.68 -3.24
N LEU A 17 -14.80 -10.04 -2.15
CA LEU A 17 -14.20 -10.65 -0.95
C LEU A 17 -13.58 -12.02 -1.25
N GLY A 18 -14.29 -12.85 -2.02
CA GLY A 18 -13.77 -14.13 -2.48
C GLY A 18 -12.54 -13.98 -3.38
N GLU A 19 -12.55 -12.98 -4.28
CA GLU A 19 -11.42 -12.67 -5.15
C GLU A 19 -10.21 -12.16 -4.34
N ALA A 20 -10.40 -11.22 -3.42
CA ALA A 20 -9.35 -10.73 -2.54
C ALA A 20 -8.72 -11.87 -1.71
N SER A 21 -9.56 -12.73 -1.13
CA SER A 21 -9.10 -13.88 -0.34
C SER A 21 -8.29 -14.85 -1.20
N TRP A 22 -8.76 -15.15 -2.41
CA TRP A 22 -8.05 -16.01 -3.35
C TRP A 22 -6.69 -15.42 -3.76
N LEU A 23 -6.65 -14.11 -4.06
CA LEU A 23 -5.43 -13.41 -4.43
C LEU A 23 -4.38 -13.44 -3.31
N LEU A 24 -4.81 -13.25 -2.05
CA LEU A 24 -3.92 -13.33 -0.89
C LEU A 24 -3.34 -14.73 -0.69
N SER A 25 -4.20 -15.77 -0.72
CA SER A 25 -3.72 -17.15 -0.62
C SER A 25 -2.82 -17.54 -1.79
N HIS A 26 -3.10 -17.04 -2.99
CA HIS A 26 -2.26 -17.29 -4.15
C HIS A 26 -0.91 -16.59 -4.04
N ALA A 27 -0.89 -15.34 -3.55
CA ALA A 27 0.33 -14.60 -3.28
C ALA A 27 1.20 -15.30 -2.21
N GLU A 28 0.60 -15.82 -1.14
CA GLU A 28 1.32 -16.60 -0.12
C GLU A 28 1.94 -17.86 -0.72
N ALA A 29 1.19 -18.63 -1.50
CA ALA A 29 1.71 -19.81 -2.18
C ALA A 29 2.88 -19.45 -3.12
N LEU A 30 2.75 -18.38 -3.91
CA LEU A 30 3.84 -17.90 -4.78
C LEU A 30 5.08 -17.46 -3.98
N ALA A 31 4.88 -16.88 -2.79
CA ALA A 31 5.97 -16.51 -1.89
C ALA A 31 6.71 -17.73 -1.36
N ASP A 32 5.99 -18.79 -1.00
CA ASP A 32 6.58 -20.07 -0.59
C ASP A 32 7.39 -20.72 -1.72
N TYR A 33 6.97 -20.54 -2.97
CA TYR A 33 7.72 -20.95 -4.16
C TYR A 33 8.83 -19.98 -4.57
N GLY A 34 9.05 -18.89 -3.83
CA GLY A 34 10.10 -17.90 -4.10
C GLY A 34 9.85 -17.01 -5.32
N ARG A 35 8.64 -17.01 -5.88
CA ARG A 35 8.25 -16.25 -7.09
C ARG A 35 7.92 -14.79 -6.77
N LYS A 36 8.93 -14.05 -6.31
CA LYS A 36 8.75 -12.68 -5.76
C LYS A 36 8.07 -11.69 -6.70
N GLU A 37 8.36 -11.73 -8.00
CA GLU A 37 7.74 -10.78 -8.96
C GLU A 37 6.24 -11.03 -9.13
N GLU A 38 5.84 -12.31 -9.19
CA GLU A 38 4.42 -12.71 -9.31
C GLU A 38 3.66 -12.36 -8.02
N VAL A 39 4.29 -12.56 -6.86
CA VAL A 39 3.75 -12.14 -5.55
C VAL A 39 3.38 -10.66 -5.54
N LEU A 40 4.26 -9.78 -6.03
CA LEU A 40 3.99 -8.34 -6.06
C LEU A 40 2.79 -8.02 -6.99
N GLY A 41 2.67 -8.72 -8.11
CA GLY A 41 1.53 -8.58 -9.01
C GLY A 41 0.20 -8.95 -8.33
N GLU A 42 0.16 -10.08 -7.64
CA GLU A 42 -1.06 -10.56 -6.96
C GLU A 42 -1.40 -9.71 -5.73
N LEU A 43 -0.41 -9.31 -4.93
CA LEU A 43 -0.62 -8.38 -3.82
C LEU A 43 -1.17 -7.03 -4.28
N GLN A 44 -0.72 -6.53 -5.43
CA GLN A 44 -1.23 -5.27 -5.99
C GLN A 44 -2.70 -5.40 -6.41
N ARG A 45 -3.11 -6.55 -6.95
CA ARG A 45 -4.52 -6.82 -7.25
C ARG A 45 -5.34 -6.95 -5.97
N ALA A 46 -4.86 -7.71 -4.99
CA ALA A 46 -5.51 -7.89 -3.70
C ALA A 46 -5.74 -6.55 -3.01
N ALA A 47 -4.71 -5.68 -2.97
CA ALA A 47 -4.81 -4.34 -2.37
C ALA A 47 -5.91 -3.48 -3.00
N LYS A 48 -6.05 -3.54 -4.33
CA LYS A 48 -7.10 -2.80 -5.05
C LYS A 48 -8.50 -3.36 -4.75
N CYS A 49 -8.65 -4.68 -4.69
CA CYS A 49 -9.91 -5.31 -4.32
C CYS A 49 -10.32 -4.91 -2.89
N GLU A 50 -9.39 -4.97 -1.94
CA GLU A 50 -9.60 -4.57 -0.54
C GLU A 50 -9.96 -3.08 -0.41
N GLU A 51 -9.30 -2.18 -1.13
CA GLU A 51 -9.66 -0.76 -1.19
C GLU A 51 -11.09 -0.55 -1.71
N GLN A 52 -11.48 -1.28 -2.77
CA GLN A 52 -12.82 -1.19 -3.34
C GLN A 52 -13.88 -1.70 -2.35
N VAL A 53 -13.64 -2.83 -1.71
CA VAL A 53 -14.52 -3.39 -0.67
C VAL A 53 -14.67 -2.38 0.47
N ALA A 54 -13.58 -1.77 0.93
CA ALA A 54 -13.63 -0.74 1.96
C ALA A 54 -14.50 0.46 1.55
N CYS A 55 -14.33 0.98 0.33
CA CYS A 55 -15.15 2.09 -0.18
C CYS A 55 -16.64 1.74 -0.23
N TRP A 56 -16.97 0.50 -0.59
CA TRP A 56 -18.35 0.02 -0.65
C TRP A 56 -18.98 -0.12 0.73
N LEU A 57 -18.25 -0.69 1.68
CA LEU A 57 -18.70 -0.83 3.07
C LEU A 57 -18.86 0.54 3.75
N ASP A 58 -17.98 1.49 3.45
CA ASP A 58 -18.08 2.87 3.91
C ASP A 58 -19.36 3.55 3.39
N ALA A 59 -19.65 3.39 2.08
CA ALA A 59 -20.89 3.86 1.48
C ALA A 59 -22.14 3.18 2.07
N ALA A 60 -22.01 1.94 2.53
CA ALA A 60 -23.05 1.19 3.24
C ALA A 60 -23.13 1.51 4.76
N LYS A 61 -22.34 2.46 5.25
CA LYS A 61 -22.22 2.84 6.67
C LYS A 61 -21.72 1.71 7.59
N ARG A 62 -21.00 0.74 7.03
CA ARG A 62 -20.35 -0.36 7.76
C ARG A 62 -18.90 0.01 8.06
N GLU A 63 -18.70 1.13 8.75
CA GLU A 63 -17.37 1.76 8.95
C GLU A 63 -16.36 0.84 9.63
N LYS A 64 -16.82 -0.01 10.57
CA LYS A 64 -15.95 -0.98 11.25
C LYS A 64 -15.34 -1.98 10.29
N GLU A 65 -16.16 -2.54 9.40
CA GLU A 65 -15.73 -3.52 8.42
C GLU A 65 -14.89 -2.86 7.33
N ALA A 66 -15.28 -1.66 6.89
CA ALA A 66 -14.45 -0.83 6.02
C ALA A 66 -13.06 -0.59 6.62
N GLY A 67 -12.98 -0.35 7.94
CA GLY A 67 -11.72 -0.24 8.68
C GLY A 67 -10.85 -1.49 8.56
N VAL A 68 -11.42 -2.68 8.73
CA VAL A 68 -10.68 -3.95 8.60
C VAL A 68 -10.10 -4.11 7.19
N HIS A 69 -10.92 -3.87 6.16
CA HIS A 69 -10.48 -3.98 4.76
C HIS A 69 -9.42 -2.92 4.38
N ARG A 70 -9.48 -1.70 4.98
CA ARG A 70 -8.41 -0.69 4.82
C ARG A 70 -7.08 -1.17 5.42
N VAL A 71 -7.10 -1.87 6.55
CA VAL A 71 -5.89 -2.44 7.16
C VAL A 71 -5.34 -3.59 6.32
N SER A 72 -6.20 -4.45 5.76
CA SER A 72 -5.80 -5.50 4.83
C SER A 72 -5.14 -4.93 3.57
N ALA A 73 -5.75 -3.91 2.96
CA ALA A 73 -5.16 -3.19 1.83
C ALA A 73 -3.80 -2.56 2.19
N ALA A 74 -3.71 -1.91 3.34
CA ALA A 74 -2.46 -1.30 3.80
C ALA A 74 -1.33 -2.32 4.00
N SER A 75 -1.65 -3.52 4.50
CA SER A 75 -0.70 -4.61 4.66
C SER A 75 -0.14 -5.09 3.31
N CYS A 76 -0.99 -5.14 2.28
CA CYS A 76 -0.53 -5.43 0.91
C CYS A 76 0.42 -4.34 0.39
N TYR A 77 0.09 -3.06 0.59
CA TYR A 77 0.98 -1.95 0.19
C TYR A 77 2.28 -1.90 0.97
N GLU A 78 2.28 -2.32 2.24
CA GLU A 78 3.51 -2.46 3.03
C GLU A 78 4.45 -3.47 2.36
N GLN A 79 3.93 -4.62 1.92
CA GLN A 79 4.70 -5.64 1.21
C GLN A 79 5.20 -5.18 -0.16
N LEU A 80 4.43 -4.32 -0.84
CA LEU A 80 4.82 -3.68 -2.10
C LEU A 80 5.86 -2.56 -1.93
N GLY A 81 6.12 -2.13 -0.68
CA GLY A 81 7.01 -1.00 -0.38
C GLY A 81 6.37 0.38 -0.57
N GLU A 82 5.06 0.44 -0.81
CA GLU A 82 4.27 1.67 -0.93
C GLU A 82 3.85 2.21 0.46
N TYR A 83 4.84 2.44 1.33
CA TYR A 83 4.62 2.79 2.74
C TYR A 83 3.77 4.06 2.95
N ALA A 84 3.90 5.06 2.06
CA ALA A 84 3.10 6.29 2.15
C ALA A 84 1.60 6.03 1.95
N ARG A 85 1.27 5.13 1.02
CA ARG A 85 -0.11 4.73 0.74
C ARG A 85 -0.67 3.87 1.87
N ALA A 86 0.12 2.93 2.37
CA ALA A 86 -0.22 2.12 3.54
C ALA A 86 -0.56 3.00 4.77
N VAL A 87 0.28 3.98 5.11
CA VAL A 87 0.03 4.89 6.25
C VAL A 87 -1.26 5.70 6.07
N THR A 88 -1.56 6.14 4.84
CA THR A 88 -2.79 6.89 4.56
C THR A 88 -4.03 6.04 4.81
N LEU A 89 -4.01 4.78 4.37
CA LEU A 89 -5.09 3.83 4.59
C LEU A 89 -5.25 3.45 6.06
N LEU A 90 -4.14 3.22 6.79
CA LEU A 90 -4.18 2.90 8.22
C LEU A 90 -4.73 4.07 9.04
N ARG A 91 -4.37 5.32 8.70
CA ARG A 91 -4.95 6.51 9.34
C ARG A 91 -6.46 6.63 9.08
N ALA A 92 -6.90 6.33 7.86
CA ALA A 92 -8.33 6.28 7.52
C ALA A 92 -9.06 5.11 8.20
N ALA A 93 -8.35 4.03 8.55
CA ALA A 93 -8.92 2.97 9.37
C ALA A 93 -9.13 3.46 10.82
N LEU A 94 -8.15 4.15 11.41
CA LEU A 94 -8.25 4.69 12.78
C LEU A 94 -9.31 5.77 12.97
N SER A 95 -9.78 6.42 11.90
CA SER A 95 -10.94 7.32 12.01
C SER A 95 -12.26 6.59 12.24
N ALA A 96 -12.32 5.28 12.00
CA ALA A 96 -13.49 4.46 12.30
C ALA A 96 -13.43 3.94 13.75
N PRO A 97 -14.59 3.71 14.40
CA PRO A 97 -14.66 3.17 15.76
C PRO A 97 -14.27 1.68 15.78
N LEU A 98 -12.97 1.41 15.79
CA LEU A 98 -12.36 0.09 15.91
C LEU A 98 -12.16 -0.29 17.39
N PRO A 99 -12.12 -1.59 17.75
CA PRO A 99 -11.75 -2.04 19.09
C PRO A 99 -10.35 -1.56 19.50
N ASP A 100 -10.13 -1.21 20.77
CA ASP A 100 -8.86 -0.65 21.25
C ASP A 100 -7.64 -1.55 20.97
N ASP A 101 -7.81 -2.88 21.08
CA ASP A 101 -6.75 -3.84 20.75
C ASP A 101 -6.38 -3.80 19.26
N TYR A 102 -7.38 -3.58 18.41
CA TYR A 102 -7.19 -3.46 16.98
C TYR A 102 -6.54 -2.11 16.62
N GLN A 103 -6.95 -1.02 17.28
CA GLN A 103 -6.33 0.29 17.11
C GLN A 103 -4.84 0.25 17.46
N ARG A 104 -4.47 -0.38 18.59
CA ARG A 104 -3.06 -0.56 18.97
C ARG A 104 -2.26 -1.30 17.92
N GLY A 105 -2.82 -2.35 17.32
CA GLY A 105 -2.19 -3.07 16.21
C GLY A 105 -1.95 -2.18 14.99
N VAL A 106 -2.96 -1.39 14.61
CA VAL A 106 -2.89 -0.45 13.48
C VAL A 106 -1.87 0.68 13.73
N GLU A 107 -1.81 1.23 14.95
CA GLU A 107 -0.82 2.24 15.32
C GLU A 107 0.62 1.71 15.28
N GLN A 108 0.83 0.47 15.74
CA GLN A 108 2.12 -0.20 15.62
C GLN A 108 2.50 -0.40 14.16
N GLN A 109 1.54 -0.77 13.31
CA GLN A 109 1.75 -0.90 11.88
C GLN A 109 2.12 0.44 11.23
N ILE A 110 1.43 1.54 11.57
CA ILE A 110 1.79 2.89 11.11
C ILE A 110 3.23 3.24 11.50
N THR A 111 3.60 2.98 12.75
CA THR A 111 4.95 3.27 13.26
C THR A 111 6.01 2.50 12.49
N ARG A 112 5.75 1.23 12.21
CA ARG A 112 6.62 0.37 11.39
C ARG A 112 6.74 0.89 9.95
N CYS A 113 5.62 1.19 9.29
CA CYS A 113 5.63 1.73 7.93
C CYS A 113 6.38 3.06 7.83
N LEU A 114 6.19 3.98 8.80
CA LEU A 114 6.92 5.24 8.84
C LEU A 114 8.43 5.03 9.02
N ALA A 115 8.84 4.11 9.91
CA ALA A 115 10.25 3.77 10.11
C ALA A 115 10.89 3.22 8.81
N GLN A 116 10.19 2.35 8.10
CA GLN A 116 10.64 1.83 6.79
C GLN A 116 10.70 2.92 5.72
N ALA A 117 9.69 3.78 5.62
CA ALA A 117 9.70 4.91 4.68
C ALA A 117 10.90 5.84 4.93
N HIS A 118 11.19 6.17 6.19
CA HIS A 118 12.36 6.97 6.55
C HIS A 118 13.68 6.27 6.22
N LYS A 119 13.77 4.95 6.42
CA LYS A 119 14.96 4.16 6.08
C LYS A 119 15.22 4.20 4.56
N GLU A 120 14.19 4.03 3.75
CA GLU A 120 14.31 4.10 2.29
C GLU A 120 14.66 5.52 1.81
N LEU A 121 14.08 6.57 2.42
CA LEU A 121 14.45 7.95 2.12
C LEU A 121 15.91 8.26 2.46
N ARG A 122 16.42 7.75 3.59
CA ARG A 122 17.84 7.88 3.96
C ARG A 122 18.75 7.15 2.96
N ARG A 123 18.38 5.94 2.54
CA ARG A 123 19.12 5.16 1.53
C ARG A 123 19.16 5.87 0.18
N ALA A 124 18.04 6.46 -0.25
CA ALA A 124 17.98 7.25 -1.47
C ALA A 124 18.87 8.49 -1.37
N SER A 125 18.77 9.24 -0.26
CA SER A 125 19.56 10.46 -0.02
C SER A 125 21.07 10.20 0.05
N SER A 126 21.49 9.08 0.63
CA SER A 126 22.92 8.69 0.65
C SER A 126 23.45 8.31 -0.73
N ARG A 127 22.62 7.75 -1.62
CA ARG A 127 23.03 7.40 -2.99
C ARG A 127 23.21 8.64 -3.86
N THR A 128 22.40 9.67 -3.67
CA THR A 128 22.52 10.93 -4.42
C THR A 128 23.79 11.70 -4.05
N ARG A 129 24.24 11.59 -2.79
CA ARG A 129 25.43 12.30 -2.29
C ARG A 129 26.76 11.77 -2.87
N CYS A 130 26.82 10.53 -3.35
CA CYS A 130 28.02 9.96 -4.00
C CYS A 130 28.11 10.22 -5.51
N LYS A 131 27.08 10.80 -6.14
CA LYS A 131 27.05 11.07 -7.59
C LYS A 131 27.52 12.49 -7.97
N SER A 132 27.97 13.30 -7.02
CA SER A 132 28.29 14.73 -7.25
C SER A 132 29.79 15.06 -7.16
N VAL A 133 30.69 14.11 -7.42
CA VAL A 133 32.13 14.40 -7.56
C VAL A 133 32.57 13.98 -8.95
N GLU A 134 32.23 14.80 -9.96
CA GLU A 134 32.98 14.87 -11.22
C GLU A 134 34.04 15.97 -11.05
N PRO A 135 35.33 15.65 -10.95
CA PRO A 135 36.41 16.62 -11.02
C PRO A 135 36.70 16.91 -12.49
N ASP A 136 36.16 18.01 -13.04
CA ASP A 136 36.62 18.50 -14.34
C ASP A 136 37.97 19.21 -14.17
N LEU A 137 39.00 18.38 -14.06
CA LEU A 137 40.38 18.73 -14.40
C LEU A 137 40.59 18.30 -15.86
N SER A 138 40.27 19.18 -16.79
CA SER A 138 40.85 19.11 -18.13
C SER A 138 41.21 20.51 -18.59
N GLY A 139 42.49 20.82 -18.36
CA GLY A 139 43.16 21.93 -18.99
C GLY A 139 43.03 21.86 -20.51
N GLN A 140 42.74 23.00 -21.11
CA GLN A 140 43.11 23.27 -22.49
C GLN A 140 44.01 24.50 -22.47
N ALA A 141 45.31 24.20 -22.50
CA ALA A 141 46.30 25.08 -23.08
C ALA A 141 46.02 25.18 -24.58
N ALA A 142 45.83 26.39 -25.11
CA ALA A 142 46.30 26.77 -26.44
C ALA A 142 45.98 28.25 -26.76
N ALA A 143 46.98 28.88 -27.40
CA ALA A 143 46.91 29.99 -28.35
C ALA A 143 46.74 31.42 -27.83
N THR A 144 47.79 32.23 -27.99
CA THR A 144 47.94 33.27 -29.04
C THR A 144 49.26 34.00 -28.76
N SER A 145 50.29 33.78 -29.59
CA SER A 145 50.72 34.65 -30.70
C SER A 145 51.36 35.95 -30.24
#